data_AF-A0A9C8JCM3-F1
#
_entry.id   AF-A0A9C8JCM3-F1
#
_cell.length_a   1.000
_cell.length_b   1.000
_cell.length_c   1.000
_cell.angle_alpha   90.00
_cell.angle_beta   90.00
_cell.angle_gamma   90.00
#
_symmetry.space_group_name_H-M   'P 1'
#
loop_
_entity.id
_entity.type
_entity.pdbx_description
1 polymer ?
#
loop_
_entity_poly.entity_id
_entity_poly.type
_entity_poly.pdbx_seq_one_letter_code
_entity_poly.pdbx_strand_id
1 'polypeptide(L)'
;MLKKLTGGRIYDPAHGVENEVRDIYILDGRIVKRPDGIRIDEEIDVRGKVVMAGAIDMHTHIGGGKVNIARTMLPEDHAADVIARTELMRSGCGHAAPSTLTAGYRYAEMGYTAGFEPAILPSNARQAHMEMHDTPIIDKGGYVMLGSDDFLLRMMAANKDQESINNYVAWTMTHSQAVGLKVVNPGGINAFKFNQRKLDLDEKNQFYGVTPREILLRLARAVNELGVPHPLHVHGCNLGVPGNMDTTLDTIQGIEGLPMHMTHIQFHSYGTEGDFKFSSGSAQIAEAINKHKNVTVDVGQILFGQTVTASGDSMRQFAAHPHSHPNKWVCMDIECEAGCGVVPFKYKDQSYVNALQWMIGLETFLMVDDPWQVFLTTDHPNGAPFTSYPHLIRLLMDKT
;
A
#
# COMPACT_ATOMS: atom_id res chain seq x y z
N MET A 1 7.15 -23.89 -25.62
CA MET A 1 8.47 -24.28 -25.06
C MET A 1 8.25 -24.83 -23.66
N LEU A 2 8.61 -26.10 -23.41
CA LEU A 2 8.49 -26.75 -22.10
C LEU A 2 9.76 -26.53 -21.28
N LYS A 3 9.61 -25.81 -20.18
CA LYS A 3 10.65 -25.59 -19.16
C LYS A 3 10.38 -26.46 -17.94
N LYS A 4 11.45 -27.00 -17.35
CA LYS A 4 11.40 -27.77 -16.10
C LYS A 4 12.29 -27.11 -15.04
N LEU A 5 11.76 -26.87 -13.85
CA LEU A 5 12.54 -26.58 -12.65
C LEU A 5 12.69 -27.86 -11.86
N THR A 6 13.93 -28.31 -11.63
CA THR A 6 14.20 -29.64 -11.07
C THR A 6 14.53 -29.60 -9.57
N GLY A 7 13.79 -30.37 -8.78
CA GLY A 7 14.11 -30.70 -7.39
C GLY A 7 14.08 -29.55 -6.39
N GLY A 8 13.26 -28.53 -6.60
CA GLY A 8 13.13 -27.38 -5.70
C GLY A 8 12.32 -27.70 -4.44
N ARG A 9 12.63 -27.04 -3.32
CA ARG A 9 11.82 -27.09 -2.08
C ARG A 9 10.65 -26.11 -2.22
N ILE A 10 9.46 -26.64 -2.51
CA ILE A 10 8.27 -25.84 -2.83
C ILE A 10 7.59 -25.37 -1.54
N TYR A 11 7.23 -24.09 -1.52
CA TYR A 11 6.33 -23.49 -0.53
C TYR A 11 5.14 -22.85 -1.28
N ASP A 12 3.96 -23.45 -1.13
CA ASP A 12 2.71 -23.03 -1.75
C ASP A 12 1.56 -23.16 -0.72
N PRO A 13 1.35 -22.12 0.10
CA PRO A 13 0.36 -22.16 1.17
C PRO A 13 -1.08 -22.27 0.65
N ALA A 14 -1.36 -21.79 -0.57
CA ALA A 14 -2.70 -21.90 -1.17
C ALA A 14 -3.10 -23.36 -1.45
N HIS A 15 -2.11 -24.23 -1.66
CA HIS A 15 -2.30 -25.67 -1.89
C HIS A 15 -1.78 -26.55 -0.73
N GLY A 16 -1.44 -25.94 0.41
CA GLY A 16 -0.95 -26.67 1.59
C GLY A 16 0.39 -27.40 1.39
N VAL A 17 1.24 -26.94 0.47
CA VAL A 17 2.55 -27.53 0.21
C VAL A 17 3.60 -26.80 1.02
N GLU A 18 4.25 -27.50 1.95
CA GLU A 18 5.29 -26.94 2.80
C GLU A 18 6.57 -27.76 2.68
N ASN A 19 7.62 -27.12 2.16
CA ASN A 19 8.97 -27.67 2.10
C ASN A 19 9.11 -29.00 1.33
N GLU A 20 8.23 -29.26 0.37
CA GLU A 20 8.27 -30.50 -0.41
C GLU A 20 9.19 -30.39 -1.62
N VAL A 21 10.00 -31.42 -1.87
CA VAL A 21 10.88 -31.46 -3.05
C VAL A 21 10.07 -31.94 -4.27
N ARG A 22 9.84 -31.05 -5.23
CA ARG A 22 9.08 -31.36 -6.45
C ARG A 22 9.71 -30.69 -7.68
N ASP A 23 9.39 -31.24 -8.85
CA ASP A 23 9.67 -30.59 -10.13
C ASP A 23 8.49 -29.69 -10.51
N ILE A 24 8.77 -28.53 -11.10
CA ILE A 24 7.75 -27.62 -11.68
C ILE A 24 7.91 -27.63 -13.20
N TYR A 25 6.80 -27.79 -13.91
CA TYR A 25 6.76 -27.76 -15.37
C TYR A 25 6.04 -26.50 -15.83
N ILE A 26 6.66 -25.76 -16.76
CA ILE A 26 6.13 -24.51 -17.29
C ILE A 26 6.03 -24.67 -18.80
N LEU A 27 4.83 -24.52 -19.36
CA LEU A 27 4.57 -24.55 -20.78
C LEU A 27 3.90 -23.24 -21.19
N ASP A 28 4.53 -22.53 -22.11
CA ASP A 28 4.02 -21.28 -22.71
C ASP A 28 3.57 -20.25 -21.66
N GLY A 29 4.41 -20.07 -20.63
CA GLY A 29 4.20 -19.11 -19.55
C GLY A 29 3.25 -19.56 -18.45
N ARG A 30 2.74 -20.80 -18.49
CA ARG A 30 1.83 -21.34 -17.46
C ARG A 30 2.42 -22.56 -16.78
N ILE A 31 2.18 -22.68 -15.47
CA ILE A 31 2.49 -23.91 -14.72
C ILE A 31 1.53 -25.01 -15.17
N VAL A 32 2.06 -26.18 -15.48
CA VAL A 32 1.30 -27.34 -15.97
C VAL A 32 1.71 -28.60 -15.20
N LYS A 33 0.84 -29.62 -15.21
CA LYS A 33 1.26 -30.98 -14.89
C LYS A 33 2.28 -31.43 -15.93
N ARG A 34 3.23 -32.32 -15.55
CA ARG A 34 4.17 -32.93 -16.51
C ARG A 34 3.40 -33.47 -17.72
N PRO A 35 3.60 -32.92 -18.92
CA PRO A 35 2.95 -33.42 -20.11
C PRO A 35 3.61 -34.71 -20.59
N ASP A 36 2.80 -35.66 -21.06
CA ASP A 36 3.28 -36.93 -21.60
C ASP A 36 3.83 -36.73 -23.02
N GLY A 37 4.94 -37.38 -23.35
CA GLY A 37 5.52 -37.40 -24.69
C GLY A 37 6.12 -36.07 -25.20
N ILE A 38 6.09 -35.00 -24.39
CA ILE A 38 6.73 -33.71 -24.74
C ILE A 38 8.17 -33.69 -24.22
N ARG A 39 9.11 -33.30 -25.09
CA ARG A 39 10.52 -33.10 -24.74
C ARG A 39 10.68 -31.85 -23.87
N ILE A 40 11.53 -31.92 -22.85
CA ILE A 40 11.95 -30.75 -22.08
C ILE A 40 12.92 -29.94 -22.95
N ASP A 41 12.54 -28.69 -23.25
CA ASP A 41 13.35 -27.77 -24.06
C ASP A 41 14.43 -27.10 -23.20
N GLU A 42 14.09 -26.75 -21.96
CA GLU A 42 14.98 -26.11 -21.00
C GLU A 42 14.80 -26.73 -19.61
N GLU A 43 15.91 -27.08 -18.95
CA GLU A 43 15.93 -27.58 -17.59
C GLU A 43 16.79 -26.67 -16.71
N ILE A 44 16.23 -26.24 -15.58
CA ILE A 44 16.90 -25.40 -14.58
C ILE A 44 16.98 -26.21 -13.28
N ASP A 45 18.19 -26.51 -12.83
CA ASP A 45 18.42 -27.20 -11.56
C ASP A 45 18.25 -26.22 -10.39
N VAL A 46 17.25 -26.48 -9.55
CA VAL A 46 16.94 -25.68 -8.35
C VAL A 46 17.04 -26.52 -7.07
N ARG A 47 17.79 -27.63 -7.11
CA ARG A 47 18.00 -28.48 -5.93
C ARG A 47 18.63 -27.70 -4.77
N GLY A 48 18.06 -27.91 -3.58
CA GLY A 48 18.45 -27.21 -2.36
C GLY A 48 18.01 -25.75 -2.28
N LYS A 49 17.30 -25.22 -3.29
CA LYS A 49 16.73 -23.88 -3.29
C LYS A 49 15.26 -23.91 -2.83
N VAL A 50 14.83 -22.82 -2.20
CA VAL A 50 13.41 -22.55 -1.94
C VAL A 50 12.77 -22.05 -3.24
N VAL A 51 11.59 -22.56 -3.55
CA VAL A 51 10.79 -22.13 -4.71
C VAL A 51 9.41 -21.72 -4.19
N MET A 52 9.02 -20.48 -4.51
CA MET A 52 7.73 -19.88 -4.16
C MET A 52 7.09 -19.32 -5.44
N ALA A 53 5.80 -18.98 -5.36
CA ALA A 53 5.18 -18.13 -6.36
C ALA A 53 5.89 -16.77 -6.46
N GLY A 54 5.77 -16.09 -7.60
CA GLY A 54 6.21 -14.72 -7.73
C GLY A 54 5.48 -13.83 -6.72
N ALA A 55 6.22 -13.02 -5.96
CA ALA A 55 5.65 -12.22 -4.90
C ALA A 55 4.82 -11.04 -5.46
N ILE A 56 3.79 -10.66 -4.71
CA ILE A 56 2.86 -9.58 -5.06
C ILE A 56 3.00 -8.48 -4.01
N ASP A 57 3.35 -7.27 -4.44
CA ASP A 57 3.27 -6.08 -3.61
C ASP A 57 1.94 -5.36 -3.85
N MET A 58 1.03 -5.45 -2.90
CA MET A 58 -0.33 -4.90 -3.05
C MET A 58 -0.45 -3.41 -2.73
N HIS A 59 0.60 -2.80 -2.16
CA HIS A 59 0.59 -1.38 -1.82
C HIS A 59 1.98 -0.78 -1.94
N THR A 60 2.23 -0.15 -3.08
CA THR A 60 3.52 0.48 -3.33
C THR A 60 3.41 1.70 -4.24
N HIS A 61 3.97 2.83 -3.83
CA HIS A 61 3.95 4.05 -4.62
C HIS A 61 5.03 4.02 -5.70
N ILE A 62 4.68 3.48 -6.86
CA ILE A 62 5.58 3.29 -8.01
C ILE A 62 5.17 4.10 -9.24
N GLY A 63 3.95 4.67 -9.23
CA GLY A 63 3.39 5.38 -10.38
C GLY A 63 2.68 6.70 -10.02
N GLY A 64 2.94 7.72 -10.83
CA GLY A 64 2.14 8.93 -10.89
C GLY A 64 2.77 10.13 -10.19
N GLY A 65 2.06 11.27 -10.27
CA GLY A 65 2.61 12.59 -9.95
C GLY A 65 3.29 12.70 -8.59
N LYS A 66 2.75 12.07 -7.54
CA LYS A 66 3.33 12.11 -6.18
C LYS A 66 4.75 11.54 -6.12
N VAL A 67 4.98 10.40 -6.79
CA VAL A 67 6.27 9.71 -6.78
C VAL A 67 7.26 10.51 -7.60
N ASN A 68 6.81 11.08 -8.72
CA ASN A 68 7.66 11.92 -9.55
C ASN A 68 8.05 13.24 -8.86
N ILE A 69 7.15 13.81 -8.04
CA ILE A 69 7.49 14.94 -7.16
C ILE A 69 8.58 14.52 -6.16
N ALA A 70 8.47 13.35 -5.54
CA ALA A 70 9.51 12.84 -4.63
C ALA A 70 10.87 12.67 -5.32
N ARG A 71 10.89 12.04 -6.51
CA ARG A 71 12.10 11.91 -7.36
C ARG A 71 12.72 13.28 -7.67
N THR A 72 11.91 14.24 -8.08
CA THR A 72 12.36 15.61 -8.43
C THR A 72 12.87 16.36 -7.20
N MET A 73 12.22 16.17 -6.06
CA MET A 73 12.53 16.86 -4.82
C MET A 73 13.84 16.38 -4.20
N LEU A 74 14.26 15.12 -4.45
CA LEU A 74 15.36 14.45 -3.75
C LEU A 74 16.55 14.10 -4.67
N PRO A 75 17.21 15.08 -5.31
CA PRO A 75 18.39 14.82 -6.12
C PRO A 75 19.55 14.21 -5.29
N GLU A 76 19.61 14.46 -3.98
CA GLU A 76 20.60 13.84 -3.09
C GLU A 76 20.37 12.33 -2.87
N ASP A 77 19.12 11.85 -2.88
CA ASP A 77 18.81 10.41 -2.85
C ASP A 77 19.31 9.74 -4.13
N HIS A 78 19.12 10.42 -5.26
CA HIS A 78 19.54 9.93 -6.58
C HIS A 78 21.06 9.95 -6.75
N ALA A 79 21.73 10.99 -6.25
CA ALA A 79 23.18 11.11 -6.28
C ALA A 79 23.89 10.08 -5.39
N ALA A 80 23.25 9.66 -4.30
CA ALA A 80 23.80 8.68 -3.37
C ALA A 80 23.63 7.22 -3.84
N ASP A 81 22.68 6.95 -4.74
CA ASP A 81 22.33 5.61 -5.21
C ASP A 81 22.23 5.58 -6.75
N VAL A 82 23.38 5.58 -7.41
CA VAL A 82 23.51 5.59 -8.87
C VAL A 82 23.64 4.16 -9.39
N ILE A 83 22.87 3.82 -10.42
CA ILE A 83 22.90 2.53 -11.09
C ILE A 83 23.50 2.69 -12.48
N ALA A 84 24.65 2.06 -12.70
CA ALA A 84 25.30 2.02 -14.00
C ALA A 84 24.51 1.16 -14.99
N ARG A 85 24.53 1.56 -16.27
CA ARG A 85 24.00 0.73 -17.36
C ARG A 85 24.79 -0.58 -17.44
N THR A 86 24.08 -1.69 -17.63
CA THR A 86 24.66 -3.01 -17.93
C THR A 86 24.21 -3.48 -19.30
N GLU A 87 24.53 -4.73 -19.65
CA GLU A 87 24.00 -5.39 -20.84
C GLU A 87 22.47 -5.58 -20.78
N LEU A 88 21.95 -5.90 -19.59
CA LEU A 88 20.53 -6.20 -19.37
C LEU A 88 19.71 -4.99 -18.89
N MET A 89 20.36 -4.07 -18.18
CA MET A 89 19.67 -2.97 -17.47
C MET A 89 20.12 -1.61 -17.99
N ARG A 90 19.16 -0.69 -18.10
CA ARG A 90 19.46 0.73 -18.33
C ARG A 90 20.03 1.36 -17.04
N SER A 91 20.73 2.48 -17.18
CA SER A 91 21.14 3.27 -16.03
C SER A 91 19.94 3.87 -15.32
N GLY A 92 20.07 4.10 -14.02
CA GLY A 92 19.03 4.68 -13.18
C GLY A 92 19.60 5.20 -11.87
N CYS A 93 18.73 5.58 -10.94
CA CYS A 93 19.14 6.09 -9.63
C CYS A 93 18.00 6.07 -8.61
N GLY A 94 18.33 6.41 -7.37
CA GLY A 94 17.39 6.66 -6.27
C GLY A 94 17.18 5.45 -5.38
N HIS A 95 17.26 5.67 -4.06
CA HIS A 95 17.10 4.66 -3.04
C HIS A 95 15.67 4.66 -2.51
N ALA A 96 15.24 5.78 -1.92
CA ALA A 96 13.89 5.94 -1.39
C ALA A 96 12.87 6.24 -2.48
N ALA A 97 13.23 7.01 -3.50
CA ALA A 97 12.38 7.30 -4.65
C ALA A 97 13.09 6.89 -5.94
N PRO A 98 13.20 5.58 -6.24
CA PRO A 98 13.91 5.11 -7.43
C PRO A 98 13.25 5.60 -8.72
N SER A 99 14.05 5.73 -9.78
CA SER A 99 13.51 5.88 -11.15
C SER A 99 12.67 4.66 -11.55
N THR A 100 11.76 4.83 -12.51
CA THR A 100 10.81 3.78 -12.94
C THR A 100 11.51 2.48 -13.35
N LEU A 101 12.60 2.60 -14.14
CA LEU A 101 13.43 1.47 -14.57
C LEU A 101 14.08 0.75 -13.38
N THR A 102 14.73 1.53 -12.50
CA THR A 102 15.35 1.01 -11.27
C THR A 102 14.35 0.28 -10.39
N ALA A 103 13.13 0.81 -10.25
CA ALA A 103 12.09 0.20 -9.43
C ALA A 103 11.75 -1.21 -9.92
N GLY A 104 11.52 -1.38 -11.23
CA GLY A 104 11.15 -2.69 -11.80
C GLY A 104 12.27 -3.72 -11.68
N TYR A 105 13.52 -3.32 -11.91
CA TYR A 105 14.67 -4.21 -11.73
C TYR A 105 14.80 -4.68 -10.27
N ARG A 106 14.66 -3.77 -9.31
CA ARG A 106 14.77 -4.10 -7.87
C ARG A 106 13.66 -5.02 -7.38
N TYR A 107 12.43 -4.88 -7.87
CA TYR A 107 11.38 -5.86 -7.58
C TYR A 107 11.73 -7.25 -8.12
N ALA A 108 12.17 -7.30 -9.38
CA ALA A 108 12.53 -8.56 -10.02
C ALA A 108 13.71 -9.26 -9.31
N GLU A 109 14.72 -8.50 -8.86
CA GLU A 109 15.86 -9.01 -8.07
C GLU A 109 15.42 -9.68 -6.76
N MET A 110 14.32 -9.23 -6.16
CA MET A 110 13.75 -9.79 -4.93
C MET A 110 12.71 -10.89 -5.18
N GLY A 111 12.43 -11.25 -6.44
CA GLY A 111 11.44 -12.28 -6.78
C GLY A 111 9.99 -11.79 -6.78
N TYR A 112 9.76 -10.47 -6.77
CA TYR A 112 8.44 -9.89 -6.96
C TYR A 112 8.10 -9.81 -8.45
N THR A 113 6.87 -10.17 -8.78
CA THR A 113 6.38 -10.22 -10.16
C THR A 113 5.17 -9.32 -10.39
N ALA A 114 4.56 -8.77 -9.35
CA ALA A 114 3.50 -7.79 -9.47
C ALA A 114 3.59 -6.69 -8.40
N GLY A 115 3.24 -5.46 -8.76
CA GLY A 115 3.16 -4.32 -7.85
C GLY A 115 1.94 -3.44 -8.13
N PHE A 116 1.25 -2.97 -7.09
CA PHE A 116 0.02 -2.19 -7.23
C PHE A 116 0.15 -0.77 -6.66
N GLU A 117 -0.05 0.24 -7.53
CA GLU A 117 -0.06 1.65 -7.15
C GLU A 117 -1.34 1.98 -6.36
N PRO A 118 -1.23 2.35 -5.07
CA PRO A 118 -2.38 2.46 -4.19
C PRO A 118 -3.17 3.76 -4.37
N ALA A 119 -2.65 4.75 -5.10
CA ALA A 119 -3.21 6.10 -5.13
C ALA A 119 -3.14 6.73 -6.52
N ILE A 120 -3.95 6.21 -7.45
CA ILE A 120 -4.18 6.80 -8.77
C ILE A 120 -5.25 7.90 -8.65
N LEU A 121 -4.97 9.09 -9.14
CA LEU A 121 -5.98 10.16 -9.23
C LEU A 121 -6.71 10.06 -10.57
N PRO A 122 -8.05 10.21 -10.63
CA PRO A 122 -8.77 10.22 -11.89
C PRO A 122 -8.18 11.22 -12.91
N SER A 123 -7.94 12.46 -12.49
CA SER A 123 -7.33 13.52 -13.32
C SER A 123 -5.89 13.22 -13.78
N ASN A 124 -5.10 12.47 -13.00
CA ASN A 124 -3.71 12.15 -13.33
C ASN A 124 -3.48 10.71 -13.83
N ALA A 125 -4.54 9.92 -14.03
CA ALA A 125 -4.44 8.48 -14.29
C ALA A 125 -3.52 8.16 -15.47
N ARG A 126 -3.54 8.97 -16.53
CA ARG A 126 -2.63 8.83 -17.69
C ARG A 126 -1.16 8.84 -17.28
N GLN A 127 -0.75 9.76 -16.41
CA GLN A 127 0.64 9.82 -15.96
C GLN A 127 1.00 8.61 -15.10
N ALA A 128 0.10 8.18 -14.20
CA ALA A 128 0.32 6.98 -13.40
C ALA A 128 0.56 5.75 -14.29
N HIS A 129 -0.27 5.57 -15.33
CA HIS A 129 -0.10 4.50 -16.32
C HIS A 129 1.17 4.63 -17.16
N MET A 130 1.57 5.84 -17.57
CA MET A 130 2.84 6.06 -18.28
C MET A 130 4.04 5.68 -17.43
N GLU A 131 4.06 6.07 -16.15
CA GLU A 131 5.17 5.72 -15.24
C GLU A 131 5.19 4.21 -14.94
N MET A 132 4.04 3.59 -14.72
CA MET A 132 3.95 2.14 -14.53
C MET A 132 4.33 1.38 -15.82
N HIS A 133 4.07 1.92 -17.00
CA HIS A 133 4.54 1.34 -18.25
C HIS A 133 6.07 1.29 -18.32
N ASP A 134 6.74 2.35 -17.84
CA ASP A 134 8.20 2.45 -17.79
C ASP A 134 8.85 1.60 -16.69
N THR A 135 8.08 1.04 -15.75
CA THR A 135 8.60 0.08 -14.77
C THR A 135 8.70 -1.31 -15.40
N PRO A 136 9.88 -1.88 -15.65
CA PRO A 136 10.00 -3.12 -16.41
C PRO A 136 9.68 -4.38 -15.59
N ILE A 137 9.51 -5.50 -16.29
CA ILE A 137 9.39 -6.88 -15.78
C ILE A 137 8.09 -7.20 -15.03
N ILE A 138 7.79 -6.47 -13.95
CA ILE A 138 6.64 -6.78 -13.11
C ILE A 138 5.31 -6.44 -13.80
N ASP A 139 4.27 -7.20 -13.51
CA ASP A 139 2.90 -6.80 -13.77
C ASP A 139 2.53 -5.65 -12.83
N LYS A 140 1.62 -4.77 -13.29
CA LYS A 140 1.18 -3.63 -12.50
C LYS A 140 -0.31 -3.41 -12.62
N GLY A 141 -0.86 -2.84 -11.56
CA GLY A 141 -2.19 -2.27 -11.54
C GLY A 141 -2.23 -1.12 -10.55
N GLY A 142 -3.41 -0.58 -10.30
CA GLY A 142 -3.56 0.37 -9.21
C GLY A 142 -5.00 0.63 -8.85
N TYR A 143 -5.16 1.40 -7.78
CA TYR A 143 -6.45 1.72 -7.19
C TYR A 143 -6.74 3.20 -7.41
N VAL A 144 -7.90 3.50 -7.99
CA VAL A 144 -8.31 4.90 -8.19
C VAL A 144 -8.84 5.45 -6.87
N MET A 145 -8.45 6.69 -6.54
CA MET A 145 -8.88 7.34 -5.31
C MET A 145 -10.22 8.04 -5.48
N LEU A 146 -11.13 7.80 -4.53
CA LEU A 146 -12.35 8.57 -4.28
C LEU A 146 -12.48 8.85 -2.78
N GLY A 147 -13.55 9.54 -2.38
CA GLY A 147 -13.90 9.75 -0.97
C GLY A 147 -13.53 11.14 -0.45
N SER A 148 -13.00 12.01 -1.31
CA SER A 148 -12.80 13.43 -0.99
C SER A 148 -13.04 14.35 -2.19
N ASP A 149 -13.43 13.79 -3.33
CA ASP A 149 -13.70 14.55 -4.54
C ASP A 149 -15.04 15.31 -4.42
N ASP A 150 -15.09 16.45 -5.10
CA ASP A 150 -16.25 17.35 -5.11
C ASP A 150 -17.56 16.63 -5.51
N PHE A 151 -17.50 15.80 -6.55
CA PHE A 151 -18.68 15.24 -7.18
C PHE A 151 -19.35 14.20 -6.28
N LEU A 152 -18.58 13.25 -5.73
CA LEU A 152 -19.06 12.28 -4.77
C LEU A 152 -19.67 12.96 -3.54
N LEU A 153 -18.95 13.92 -2.94
CA LEU A 153 -19.41 14.57 -1.73
C LEU A 153 -20.69 15.39 -1.96
N ARG A 154 -20.85 16.02 -3.13
CA ARG A 154 -22.12 16.66 -3.51
C ARG A 154 -23.26 15.68 -3.68
N MET A 155 -23.01 14.52 -4.28
CA MET A 155 -24.01 13.46 -4.41
C MET A 155 -24.45 12.96 -3.03
N MET A 156 -23.51 12.79 -2.10
CA MET A 156 -23.79 12.36 -0.74
C MET A 156 -24.54 13.44 0.06
N ALA A 157 -24.12 14.70 -0.03
CA ALA A 157 -24.80 15.83 0.63
C ALA A 157 -26.23 16.03 0.09
N ALA A 158 -26.46 15.77 -1.20
CA ALA A 158 -27.78 15.77 -1.82
C ALA A 158 -28.59 14.48 -1.55
N ASN A 159 -28.07 13.58 -0.71
CA ASN A 159 -28.65 12.28 -0.36
C ASN A 159 -29.07 11.44 -1.59
N LYS A 160 -28.20 11.38 -2.60
CA LYS A 160 -28.40 10.49 -3.76
C LYS A 160 -28.43 9.03 -3.30
N ASP A 161 -29.17 8.20 -4.04
CA ASP A 161 -29.28 6.76 -3.78
C ASP A 161 -27.97 5.99 -4.02
N GLN A 162 -27.91 4.75 -3.54
CA GLN A 162 -26.71 3.91 -3.67
C GLN A 162 -26.38 3.62 -5.15
N GLU A 163 -27.39 3.40 -5.99
CA GLU A 163 -27.21 3.13 -7.43
C GLU A 163 -26.44 4.27 -8.12
N SER A 164 -26.77 5.52 -7.81
CA SER A 164 -26.04 6.68 -8.34
C SER A 164 -24.56 6.65 -7.94
N ILE A 165 -24.25 6.31 -6.68
CA ILE A 165 -22.86 6.19 -6.20
C ILE A 165 -22.14 5.03 -6.91
N ASN A 166 -22.79 3.88 -7.06
CA ASN A 166 -22.24 2.73 -7.77
C ASN A 166 -21.90 3.09 -9.22
N ASN A 167 -22.79 3.81 -9.91
CA ASN A 167 -22.57 4.26 -11.27
C ASN A 167 -21.35 5.19 -11.37
N TYR A 168 -21.18 6.10 -10.40
CA TYR A 168 -20.01 6.99 -10.37
C TYR A 168 -18.71 6.23 -10.08
N VAL A 169 -18.72 5.27 -9.14
CA VAL A 169 -17.56 4.40 -8.86
C VAL A 169 -17.19 3.59 -10.10
N ALA A 170 -18.16 2.94 -10.74
CA ALA A 170 -17.94 2.16 -11.96
C ALA A 170 -17.38 3.02 -13.10
N TRP A 171 -17.94 4.22 -13.31
CA TRP A 171 -17.44 5.17 -14.31
C TRP A 171 -15.99 5.57 -14.02
N THR A 172 -15.69 5.95 -12.78
CA THR A 172 -14.35 6.40 -12.37
C THR A 172 -13.30 5.31 -12.53
N MET A 173 -13.60 4.08 -12.07
CA MET A 173 -12.70 2.93 -12.22
C MET A 173 -12.44 2.60 -13.69
N THR A 174 -13.51 2.58 -14.51
CA THR A 174 -13.40 2.30 -15.94
C THR A 174 -12.53 3.33 -16.65
N HIS A 175 -12.77 4.61 -16.44
CA HIS A 175 -12.06 5.67 -17.16
C HIS A 175 -10.64 5.94 -16.64
N SER A 176 -10.37 5.54 -15.39
CA SER A 176 -9.02 5.58 -14.83
C SER A 176 -8.23 4.30 -15.10
N GLN A 177 -8.85 3.28 -15.73
CA GLN A 177 -8.25 1.95 -15.97
C GLN A 177 -7.65 1.33 -14.70
N ALA A 178 -8.38 1.43 -13.59
CA ALA A 178 -7.97 0.93 -12.28
C ALA A 178 -8.60 -0.44 -11.98
N VAL A 179 -7.88 -1.27 -11.22
CA VAL A 179 -8.34 -2.62 -10.83
C VAL A 179 -9.09 -2.64 -9.50
N GLY A 180 -9.06 -1.52 -8.76
CA GLY A 180 -9.71 -1.38 -7.47
C GLY A 180 -9.98 0.07 -7.10
N LEU A 181 -10.61 0.26 -5.94
CA LEU A 181 -10.94 1.57 -5.39
C LEU A 181 -10.18 1.81 -4.08
N LYS A 182 -9.63 3.01 -3.94
CA LYS A 182 -8.95 3.50 -2.74
C LYS A 182 -9.72 4.67 -2.15
N VAL A 183 -9.74 4.73 -0.83
CA VAL A 183 -10.07 5.94 -0.07
C VAL A 183 -8.90 6.32 0.83
N VAL A 184 -8.59 7.61 0.89
CA VAL A 184 -7.54 8.18 1.73
C VAL A 184 -8.12 9.28 2.58
N ASN A 185 -8.06 9.10 3.91
CA ASN A 185 -8.59 10.04 4.91
C ASN A 185 -9.99 10.53 4.49
N PRO A 186 -11.02 9.66 4.56
CA PRO A 186 -12.33 9.90 3.94
C PRO A 186 -12.90 11.26 4.34
N GLY A 187 -13.15 12.13 3.36
CA GLY A 187 -13.59 13.52 3.56
C GLY A 187 -12.52 14.49 4.09
N GLY A 188 -11.42 14.00 4.66
CA GLY A 188 -10.36 14.79 5.27
C GLY A 188 -9.58 15.64 4.27
N ILE A 189 -9.31 15.12 3.07
CA ILE A 189 -8.65 15.90 2.01
C ILE A 189 -9.55 17.07 1.58
N ASN A 190 -10.87 16.86 1.49
CA ASN A 190 -11.83 17.93 1.22
C ASN A 190 -11.89 18.94 2.37
N ALA A 191 -12.04 18.46 3.61
CA ALA A 191 -12.07 19.28 4.82
C ALA A 191 -10.84 20.20 4.92
N PHE A 192 -9.66 19.69 4.56
CA PHE A 192 -8.41 20.44 4.56
C PHE A 192 -8.45 21.68 3.63
N LYS A 193 -9.04 21.55 2.44
CA LYS A 193 -9.24 22.65 1.48
C LYS A 193 -10.08 23.78 2.08
N PHE A 194 -11.01 23.45 2.96
CA PHE A 194 -11.91 24.39 3.64
C PHE A 194 -11.44 24.74 5.06
N ASN A 195 -10.12 24.69 5.29
CA ASN A 195 -9.48 25.12 6.53
C ASN A 195 -9.80 24.29 7.80
N GLN A 196 -10.46 23.13 7.65
CA GLN A 196 -10.61 22.16 8.73
C GLN A 196 -9.29 21.35 8.83
N ARG A 197 -8.72 21.25 10.03
CA ARG A 197 -7.36 20.71 10.27
C ARG A 197 -7.36 19.34 10.97
N LYS A 198 -8.55 18.83 11.28
CA LYS A 198 -8.83 17.52 11.84
C LYS A 198 -10.22 17.11 11.36
N LEU A 199 -10.44 15.82 11.11
CA LEU A 199 -11.75 15.26 10.82
C LEU A 199 -11.81 13.85 11.43
N ASP A 200 -12.57 13.70 12.53
CA ASP A 200 -12.81 12.39 13.15
C ASP A 200 -13.88 11.59 12.38
N LEU A 201 -13.93 10.28 12.58
CA LEU A 201 -14.74 9.32 11.80
C LEU A 201 -16.24 9.67 11.70
N ASP A 202 -16.81 10.23 12.78
CA ASP A 202 -18.21 10.65 12.88
C ASP A 202 -18.39 12.17 12.87
N GLU A 203 -17.30 12.92 12.67
CA GLU A 203 -17.34 14.37 12.54
C GLU A 203 -17.83 14.73 11.13
N LYS A 204 -18.77 15.67 11.04
CA LYS A 204 -19.20 16.20 9.75
C LYS A 204 -18.12 17.13 9.20
N ASN A 205 -17.74 16.94 7.94
CA ASN A 205 -16.91 17.93 7.27
C ASN A 205 -17.66 19.28 7.19
N GLN A 206 -16.93 20.39 7.28
CA GLN A 206 -17.56 21.73 7.39
C GLN A 206 -18.29 22.16 6.12
N PHE A 207 -17.85 21.70 4.95
CA PHE A 207 -18.35 22.20 3.67
C PHE A 207 -19.59 21.43 3.18
N TYR A 208 -19.55 20.10 3.21
CA TYR A 208 -20.61 19.22 2.70
C TYR A 208 -21.47 18.58 3.79
N GLY A 209 -21.05 18.60 5.06
CA GLY A 209 -21.82 18.04 6.17
C GLY A 209 -21.87 16.50 6.17
N VAL A 210 -20.95 15.85 5.45
CA VAL A 210 -20.84 14.39 5.33
C VAL A 210 -19.75 13.87 6.27
N THR A 211 -19.99 12.73 6.90
CA THR A 211 -19.03 12.08 7.81
C THR A 211 -18.11 11.09 7.08
N PRO A 212 -16.87 10.88 7.56
CA PRO A 212 -16.01 9.82 7.04
C PRO A 212 -16.65 8.43 7.07
N ARG A 213 -17.43 8.09 8.11
CA ARG A 213 -18.13 6.80 8.22
C ARG A 213 -19.14 6.59 7.08
N GLU A 214 -19.93 7.61 6.76
CA GLU A 214 -20.86 7.55 5.63
C GLU A 214 -20.12 7.31 4.31
N ILE A 215 -18.99 7.99 4.09
CA ILE A 215 -18.16 7.80 2.89
C ILE A 215 -17.68 6.35 2.79
N LEU A 216 -17.15 5.80 3.88
CA LEU A 216 -16.66 4.42 3.94
C LEU A 216 -17.77 3.42 3.61
N LEU A 217 -18.93 3.54 4.25
CA LEU A 217 -20.06 2.63 4.01
C LEU A 217 -20.57 2.69 2.56
N ARG A 218 -20.72 3.90 1.99
CA ARG A 218 -21.22 4.08 0.63
C ARG A 218 -20.24 3.54 -0.41
N LEU A 219 -18.93 3.76 -0.23
CA LEU A 219 -17.91 3.26 -1.14
C LEU A 219 -17.67 1.75 -0.99
N ALA A 220 -17.64 1.22 0.25
CA ALA A 220 -17.47 -0.22 0.48
C ALA A 220 -18.65 -1.01 -0.11
N ARG A 221 -19.87 -0.49 0.06
CA ARG A 221 -21.07 -1.06 -0.55
C ARG A 221 -21.01 -1.00 -2.08
N ALA A 222 -20.55 0.11 -2.66
CA ALA A 222 -20.40 0.23 -4.11
C ALA A 222 -19.40 -0.79 -4.68
N VAL A 223 -18.22 -0.93 -4.06
CA VAL A 223 -17.20 -1.92 -4.45
C VAL A 223 -17.77 -3.35 -4.40
N ASN A 224 -18.51 -3.67 -3.34
CA ASN A 224 -19.14 -4.98 -3.17
C ASN A 224 -20.27 -5.25 -4.19
N GLU A 225 -21.19 -4.30 -4.39
CA GLU A 225 -22.33 -4.45 -5.32
C GLU A 225 -21.88 -4.48 -6.80
N LEU A 226 -20.77 -3.81 -7.13
CA LEU A 226 -20.16 -3.86 -8.46
C LEU A 226 -19.35 -5.16 -8.71
N GLY A 227 -19.13 -5.98 -7.69
CA GLY A 227 -18.36 -7.23 -7.82
C GLY A 227 -16.87 -7.00 -8.08
N VAL A 228 -16.30 -5.90 -7.58
CA VAL A 228 -14.86 -5.64 -7.69
C VAL A 228 -14.11 -6.69 -6.84
N PRO A 229 -13.14 -7.44 -7.40
CA PRO A 229 -12.47 -8.52 -6.65
C PRO A 229 -11.68 -8.06 -5.43
N HIS A 230 -11.06 -6.88 -5.52
CA HIS A 230 -10.34 -6.27 -4.40
C HIS A 230 -11.32 -5.44 -3.54
N PRO A 231 -11.37 -5.63 -2.20
CA PRO A 231 -12.23 -4.85 -1.33
C PRO A 231 -11.87 -3.36 -1.33
N LEU A 232 -12.70 -2.53 -0.70
CA LEU A 232 -12.36 -1.11 -0.54
C LEU A 232 -11.02 -1.00 0.18
N HIS A 233 -10.05 -0.37 -0.47
CA HIS A 233 -8.72 -0.17 0.07
C HIS A 233 -8.71 1.13 0.88
N VAL A 234 -8.52 1.05 2.19
CA VAL A 234 -8.79 2.15 3.13
C VAL A 234 -7.50 2.60 3.81
N HIS A 235 -7.16 3.87 3.61
CA HIS A 235 -6.31 4.65 4.52
C HIS A 235 -7.24 5.43 5.45
N GLY A 236 -7.18 5.11 6.75
CA GLY A 236 -8.14 5.58 7.75
C GLY A 236 -7.96 7.05 8.15
N CYS A 237 -8.86 7.54 9.01
CA CYS A 237 -8.73 8.86 9.61
C CYS A 237 -7.54 8.91 10.59
N ASN A 238 -7.11 10.12 10.95
CA ASN A 238 -6.14 10.36 12.02
C ASN A 238 -4.79 9.61 11.88
N LEU A 239 -4.29 9.42 10.65
CA LEU A 239 -3.02 8.74 10.42
C LEU A 239 -1.89 9.35 11.25
N GLY A 240 -1.17 8.50 11.98
CA GLY A 240 -0.01 8.88 12.76
C GLY A 240 -0.28 9.76 13.99
N VAL A 241 -1.53 9.86 14.44
CA VAL A 241 -1.92 10.62 15.63
C VAL A 241 -2.00 9.68 16.84
N PRO A 242 -1.34 10.00 17.98
CA PRO A 242 -1.52 9.21 19.20
C PRO A 242 -3.00 9.13 19.62
N GLY A 243 -3.49 7.92 19.90
CA GLY A 243 -4.90 7.64 20.19
C GLY A 243 -5.74 7.28 18.98
N ASN A 244 -5.17 7.24 17.78
CA ASN A 244 -5.93 6.88 16.57
C ASN A 244 -6.38 5.41 16.53
N MET A 245 -5.86 4.55 17.40
CA MET A 245 -6.34 3.16 17.55
C MET A 245 -7.86 3.11 17.76
N ASP A 246 -8.43 4.01 18.55
CA ASP A 246 -9.87 4.02 18.82
C ASP A 246 -10.68 4.30 17.53
N THR A 247 -10.23 5.29 16.75
CA THR A 247 -10.82 5.59 15.43
C THR A 247 -10.72 4.39 14.46
N THR A 248 -9.61 3.65 14.52
CA THR A 248 -9.39 2.45 13.70
C THR A 248 -10.34 1.31 14.11
N LEU A 249 -10.48 1.07 15.41
CA LEU A 249 -11.42 0.07 15.95
C LEU A 249 -12.87 0.41 15.58
N ASP A 250 -13.26 1.67 15.72
CA ASP A 250 -14.59 2.15 15.33
C ASP A 250 -14.83 2.04 13.82
N THR A 251 -13.77 2.16 13.01
CA THR A 251 -13.84 1.95 11.56
C THR A 251 -14.09 0.47 11.22
N ILE A 252 -13.33 -0.44 11.85
CA ILE A 252 -13.49 -1.90 11.66
C ILE A 252 -14.89 -2.34 12.09
N GLN A 253 -15.35 -1.90 13.25
CA GLN A 253 -16.66 -2.28 13.77
C GLN A 253 -17.80 -1.68 12.94
N GLY A 254 -17.64 -0.45 12.46
CA GLY A 254 -18.68 0.29 11.76
C GLY A 254 -18.76 0.07 10.26
N ILE A 255 -18.01 -0.89 9.70
CA ILE A 255 -18.13 -1.27 8.27
C ILE A 255 -19.25 -2.28 8.00
N GLU A 256 -20.00 -2.66 9.04
CA GLU A 256 -21.22 -3.48 8.98
C GLU A 256 -21.04 -4.82 8.24
N GLY A 257 -19.85 -5.42 8.36
CA GLY A 257 -19.52 -6.71 7.74
C GLY A 257 -19.16 -6.65 6.25
N LEU A 258 -19.15 -5.46 5.64
CA LEU A 258 -18.68 -5.30 4.26
C LEU A 258 -17.17 -5.60 4.15
N PRO A 259 -16.69 -6.20 3.04
CA PRO A 259 -15.28 -6.45 2.84
C PRO A 259 -14.45 -5.15 2.81
N MET A 260 -13.35 -5.13 3.57
CA MET A 260 -12.47 -3.96 3.68
C MET A 260 -11.01 -4.39 3.81
N HIS A 261 -10.12 -3.65 3.16
CA HIS A 261 -8.67 -3.79 3.34
C HIS A 261 -8.10 -2.50 3.94
N MET A 262 -7.63 -2.55 5.19
CA MET A 262 -7.02 -1.40 5.85
C MET A 262 -5.52 -1.41 5.63
N THR A 263 -5.02 -0.36 5.00
CA THR A 263 -3.62 -0.30 4.62
C THR A 263 -2.74 0.33 5.68
N HIS A 264 -1.45 0.00 5.64
CA HIS A 264 -0.39 0.54 6.47
C HIS A 264 -0.84 0.72 7.93
N ILE A 265 -1.45 -0.33 8.47
CA ILE A 265 -2.19 -0.33 9.74
C ILE A 265 -1.31 0.03 10.93
N GLN A 266 0.02 -0.14 10.80
CA GLN A 266 1.00 0.32 11.77
C GLN A 266 0.78 1.79 12.14
N PHE A 267 0.52 2.67 11.16
CA PHE A 267 0.30 4.10 11.40
C PHE A 267 -1.07 4.43 12.02
N HIS A 268 -1.92 3.42 12.17
CA HIS A 268 -3.30 3.49 12.68
C HIS A 268 -3.46 2.71 14.00
N SER A 269 -2.36 2.27 14.60
CA SER A 269 -2.33 1.41 15.79
C SER A 269 -1.65 2.11 16.98
N TYR A 270 -1.93 3.41 17.18
CA TYR A 270 -1.27 4.21 18.21
C TYR A 270 -2.19 4.46 19.41
N GLY A 271 -1.76 3.99 20.58
CA GLY A 271 -2.39 4.26 21.87
C GLY A 271 -1.82 5.51 22.58
N THR A 272 -2.32 5.78 23.79
CA THR A 272 -1.91 6.95 24.60
C THR A 272 -1.48 6.60 26.03
N GLU A 273 -1.31 5.31 26.32
CA GLU A 273 -1.06 4.80 27.67
C GLU A 273 0.40 4.95 28.11
N GLY A 274 1.32 5.05 27.14
CA GLY A 274 2.75 5.13 27.37
C GLY A 274 3.26 6.52 27.72
N ASP A 275 4.57 6.58 27.94
CA ASP A 275 5.29 7.84 28.11
C ASP A 275 5.07 8.76 26.91
N PHE A 276 5.06 10.07 27.15
CA PHE A 276 4.74 11.08 26.13
C PHE A 276 3.35 10.91 25.47
N LYS A 277 2.45 10.15 26.09
CA LYS A 277 1.11 9.85 25.55
C LYS A 277 1.15 9.11 24.22
N PHE A 278 2.10 8.19 24.09
CA PHE A 278 2.28 7.36 22.91
C PHE A 278 2.60 5.92 23.32
N SER A 279 1.83 4.95 22.82
CA SER A 279 2.04 3.53 23.06
C SER A 279 1.63 2.69 21.85
N SER A 280 2.02 1.41 21.85
CA SER A 280 1.48 0.44 20.89
C SER A 280 0.01 0.17 21.18
N GLY A 281 -0.79 0.11 20.12
CA GLY A 281 -2.16 -0.41 20.11
C GLY A 281 -2.29 -1.71 19.30
N SER A 282 -1.17 -2.33 18.90
CA SER A 282 -1.17 -3.47 17.98
C SER A 282 -1.95 -4.67 18.50
N ALA A 283 -1.93 -4.93 19.82
CA ALA A 283 -2.64 -6.06 20.40
C ALA A 283 -4.16 -5.96 20.21
N GLN A 284 -4.75 -4.81 20.52
CA GLN A 284 -6.19 -4.56 20.35
C GLN A 284 -6.59 -4.55 18.87
N ILE A 285 -5.75 -3.99 18.01
CA ILE A 285 -5.97 -4.01 16.56
C ILE A 285 -5.90 -5.44 16.01
N ALA A 286 -4.93 -6.24 16.42
CA ALA A 286 -4.81 -7.64 16.03
C ALA A 286 -6.02 -8.46 16.50
N GLU A 287 -6.49 -8.26 17.73
CA GLU A 287 -7.73 -8.90 18.23
C GLU A 287 -8.94 -8.54 17.36
N ALA A 288 -9.07 -7.27 16.97
CA ALA A 288 -10.12 -6.84 16.07
C ALA A 288 -10.01 -7.50 14.68
N ILE A 289 -8.82 -7.59 14.10
CA ILE A 289 -8.59 -8.26 12.81
C ILE A 289 -8.95 -9.76 12.89
N ASN A 290 -8.48 -10.45 13.94
CA ASN A 290 -8.72 -11.87 14.14
C ASN A 290 -10.22 -12.19 14.28
N LYS A 291 -10.99 -11.27 14.88
CA LYS A 291 -12.45 -11.36 15.05
C LYS A 291 -13.24 -11.07 13.77
N HIS A 292 -12.76 -10.21 12.88
CA HIS A 292 -13.51 -9.74 11.70
C HIS A 292 -12.95 -10.32 10.39
N LYS A 293 -13.51 -11.44 9.93
CA LYS A 293 -13.06 -12.15 8.72
C LYS A 293 -13.28 -11.42 7.40
N ASN A 294 -14.10 -10.37 7.40
CA ASN A 294 -14.29 -9.46 6.27
C ASN A 294 -13.19 -8.39 6.17
N VAL A 295 -12.27 -8.31 7.15
CA VAL A 295 -11.20 -7.32 7.20
C VAL A 295 -9.85 -7.98 6.95
N THR A 296 -9.06 -7.36 6.07
CA THR A 296 -7.65 -7.66 5.87
C THR A 296 -6.83 -6.40 6.05
N VAL A 297 -5.53 -6.53 6.32
CA VAL A 297 -4.63 -5.39 6.50
C VAL A 297 -3.30 -5.59 5.79
N ASP A 298 -2.66 -4.50 5.42
CA ASP A 298 -1.22 -4.49 5.17
C ASP A 298 -0.52 -3.63 6.23
N VAL A 299 0.72 -3.99 6.60
CA VAL A 299 1.32 -3.44 7.83
C VAL A 299 1.87 -2.03 7.65
N GLY A 300 2.55 -1.73 6.55
CA GLY A 300 3.26 -0.47 6.40
C GLY A 300 4.44 -0.34 7.36
N GLN A 301 5.27 -1.38 7.43
CA GLN A 301 6.40 -1.43 8.34
C GLN A 301 7.38 -0.26 8.13
N ILE A 302 7.76 0.38 9.24
CA ILE A 302 8.86 1.34 9.29
C ILE A 302 10.18 0.61 9.43
N LEU A 303 11.18 0.95 8.62
CA LEU A 303 12.59 0.64 8.90
C LEU A 303 13.39 1.93 9.10
N PHE A 304 14.40 1.86 9.96
CA PHE A 304 15.26 3.02 10.26
C PHE A 304 16.08 3.43 9.03
N GLY A 305 16.18 4.73 8.79
CA GLY A 305 16.87 5.26 7.62
C GLY A 305 16.22 6.52 7.08
N GLN A 306 16.86 7.08 6.06
CA GLN A 306 16.30 8.17 5.26
C GLN A 306 15.29 7.59 4.28
N THR A 307 14.12 8.22 4.19
CA THR A 307 13.10 7.91 3.19
C THR A 307 12.33 9.17 2.79
N VAL A 308 11.22 9.02 2.08
CA VAL A 308 10.26 10.07 1.77
C VAL A 308 8.86 9.54 1.95
N THR A 309 8.00 10.35 2.56
CA THR A 309 6.57 10.07 2.64
C THR A 309 5.87 10.74 1.46
N ALA A 310 5.01 10.01 0.77
CA ALA A 310 4.20 10.48 -0.34
C ALA A 310 2.77 9.94 -0.15
N SER A 311 1.84 10.82 0.18
CA SER A 311 0.46 10.43 0.50
C SER A 311 -0.56 11.37 -0.14
N GLY A 312 -1.76 10.84 -0.41
CA GLY A 312 -2.93 11.64 -0.77
C GLY A 312 -3.48 12.47 0.40
N ASP A 313 -3.11 12.11 1.64
CA ASP A 313 -3.57 12.77 2.86
C ASP A 313 -2.84 14.10 3.09
N SER A 314 -3.25 15.13 2.33
CA SER A 314 -2.68 16.47 2.42
C SER A 314 -2.77 17.06 3.83
N MET A 315 -3.83 16.74 4.58
CA MET A 315 -4.00 17.17 5.97
C MET A 315 -2.86 16.67 6.86
N ARG A 316 -2.56 15.37 6.78
CA ARG A 316 -1.53 14.76 7.63
C ARG A 316 -0.12 15.08 7.14
N GLN A 317 0.10 15.16 5.83
CA GLN A 317 1.38 15.60 5.28
C GLN A 317 1.69 17.06 5.63
N PHE A 318 0.70 17.95 5.59
CA PHE A 318 0.86 19.33 6.07
C PHE A 318 1.16 19.37 7.58
N ALA A 319 0.50 18.56 8.41
CA ALA A 319 0.80 18.52 9.83
C ALA A 319 2.22 17.97 10.12
N ALA A 320 2.71 17.03 9.31
CA ALA A 320 4.00 16.38 9.50
C ALA A 320 5.20 17.15 8.93
N HIS A 321 4.97 18.13 8.04
CA HIS A 321 6.05 18.87 7.36
C HIS A 321 7.12 19.49 8.27
N PRO A 322 6.84 19.95 9.51
CA PRO A 322 7.87 20.50 10.39
C PRO A 322 8.95 19.47 10.76
N HIS A 323 8.66 18.18 10.60
CA HIS A 323 9.60 17.08 10.84
C HIS A 323 10.36 16.64 9.58
N SER A 324 10.22 17.38 8.48
CA SER A 324 10.89 17.04 7.23
C SER A 324 12.41 17.01 7.40
N HIS A 325 13.01 15.95 6.87
CA HIS A 325 14.46 15.80 6.84
C HIS A 325 14.88 15.21 5.50
N PRO A 326 15.61 15.96 4.64
CA PRO A 326 15.97 17.38 4.80
C PRO A 326 14.73 18.30 4.80
N ASN A 327 14.90 19.56 5.27
CA ASN A 327 13.81 20.53 5.45
C ASN A 327 13.27 21.10 4.13
N LYS A 328 12.55 20.27 3.39
CA LYS A 328 11.84 20.60 2.15
C LYS A 328 10.61 19.72 2.06
N TRP A 329 9.53 20.22 1.49
CA TRP A 329 8.27 19.49 1.38
C TRP A 329 7.39 20.15 0.33
N VAL A 330 6.39 19.42 -0.15
CA VAL A 330 5.34 19.92 -1.03
C VAL A 330 4.01 19.44 -0.49
N CYS A 331 3.01 20.32 -0.51
CA CYS A 331 1.61 19.98 -0.33
C CYS A 331 0.80 20.66 -1.43
N MET A 332 -0.11 19.93 -2.04
CA MET A 332 -0.89 20.37 -3.19
C MET A 332 -2.34 19.92 -3.04
N ASP A 333 -3.26 20.84 -3.31
CA ASP A 333 -4.64 20.52 -3.61
C ASP A 333 -4.80 20.34 -5.12
N ILE A 334 -5.54 19.31 -5.53
CA ILE A 334 -5.66 18.94 -6.95
C ILE A 334 -7.13 19.07 -7.34
N GLU A 335 -7.45 20.17 -8.04
CA GLU A 335 -8.72 20.42 -8.75
C GLU A 335 -10.00 20.10 -7.97
N CYS A 336 -9.99 20.30 -6.64
CA CYS A 336 -11.08 19.87 -5.74
C CYS A 336 -11.35 18.34 -5.71
N GLU A 337 -10.62 17.53 -6.46
CA GLU A 337 -10.74 16.06 -6.50
C GLU A 337 -9.92 15.37 -5.40
N ALA A 338 -8.68 15.80 -5.22
CA ALA A 338 -7.73 15.10 -4.38
C ALA A 338 -6.71 16.03 -3.72
N GLY A 339 -5.75 15.43 -3.03
CA GLY A 339 -4.63 16.08 -2.38
C GLY A 339 -3.36 15.26 -2.61
N CYS A 340 -2.23 15.91 -2.40
CA CYS A 340 -0.92 15.26 -2.45
C CYS A 340 0.01 15.97 -1.47
N GLY A 341 0.73 15.22 -0.66
CA GLY A 341 1.82 15.73 0.15
C GLY A 341 3.06 14.85 0.04
N VAL A 342 4.21 15.47 -0.14
CA VAL A 342 5.52 14.80 -0.22
C VAL A 342 6.44 15.42 0.83
N VAL A 343 6.84 14.62 1.82
CA VAL A 343 7.64 15.04 2.98
C VAL A 343 8.78 14.05 3.19
N PRO A 344 10.05 14.41 2.88
CA PRO A 344 11.22 13.63 3.22
C PRO A 344 11.29 13.38 4.72
N PHE A 345 11.58 12.16 5.14
CA PHE A 345 11.57 11.79 6.56
C PHE A 345 12.74 10.87 6.89
N LYS A 346 13.26 10.98 8.12
CA LYS A 346 14.33 10.10 8.61
C LYS A 346 13.90 9.41 9.89
N TYR A 347 13.61 8.11 9.79
CA TYR A 347 13.38 7.25 10.96
C TYR A 347 14.71 6.98 11.65
N LYS A 348 14.75 7.24 12.97
CA LYS A 348 15.94 7.12 13.83
C LYS A 348 15.68 6.11 14.94
N ASP A 349 16.53 5.11 15.05
CA ASP A 349 16.51 4.09 16.09
C ASP A 349 16.60 4.66 17.52
N GLN A 350 17.34 5.75 17.71
CA GLN A 350 17.46 6.45 19.00
C GLN A 350 16.26 7.35 19.34
N SER A 351 15.24 7.42 18.48
CA SER A 351 14.02 8.17 18.77
C SER A 351 12.98 7.25 19.40
N TYR A 352 12.46 7.63 20.57
CA TYR A 352 11.39 6.91 21.25
C TYR A 352 10.20 6.61 20.32
N VAL A 353 9.73 7.63 19.59
CA VAL A 353 8.59 7.50 18.67
C VAL A 353 8.91 6.51 17.56
N ASN A 354 10.01 6.70 16.82
CA ASN A 354 10.33 5.84 15.68
C ASN A 354 10.64 4.39 16.11
N ALA A 355 11.28 4.20 17.26
CA ALA A 355 11.55 2.87 17.79
C ALA A 355 10.24 2.13 18.12
N LEU A 356 9.30 2.82 18.77
CA LEU A 356 7.99 2.26 19.05
C LEU A 356 7.19 2.02 17.76
N GLN A 357 7.26 2.92 16.78
CA GLN A 357 6.65 2.70 15.47
C GLN A 357 7.18 1.44 14.77
N TRP A 358 8.51 1.21 14.80
CA TRP A 358 9.13 0.00 14.28
C TRP A 358 8.60 -1.27 15.00
N MET A 359 8.48 -1.23 16.33
CA MET A 359 7.95 -2.34 17.13
C MET A 359 6.47 -2.64 16.82
N ILE A 360 5.64 -1.61 16.68
CA ILE A 360 4.19 -1.74 16.41
C ILE A 360 3.93 -2.56 15.15
N GLY A 361 4.72 -2.35 14.08
CA GLY A 361 4.58 -3.12 12.84
C GLY A 361 4.92 -4.59 13.03
N LEU A 362 6.02 -4.90 13.74
CA LEU A 362 6.41 -6.29 14.06
C LEU A 362 5.39 -6.98 14.97
N GLU A 363 4.86 -6.29 15.98
CA GLU A 363 3.79 -6.81 16.84
C GLU A 363 2.56 -7.17 16.02
N THR A 364 2.18 -6.33 15.04
CA THR A 364 1.02 -6.60 14.18
C THR A 364 1.19 -7.89 13.39
N PHE A 365 2.35 -8.10 12.75
CA PHE A 365 2.64 -9.35 12.03
C PHE A 365 2.58 -10.59 12.93
N LEU A 366 3.05 -10.46 14.18
CA LEU A 366 3.20 -11.58 15.11
C LEU A 366 1.92 -11.89 15.91
N MET A 367 0.95 -10.97 15.94
CA MET A 367 -0.30 -11.10 16.72
C MET A 367 -1.54 -11.39 15.87
N VAL A 368 -1.50 -11.15 14.56
CA VAL A 368 -2.58 -11.58 13.66
C VAL A 368 -2.46 -13.09 13.41
N ASP A 369 -3.52 -13.83 13.70
CA ASP A 369 -3.51 -15.29 13.70
C ASP A 369 -3.50 -15.88 12.28
N ASP A 370 -4.23 -15.24 11.35
CA ASP A 370 -4.37 -15.70 9.98
C ASP A 370 -3.46 -14.89 9.04
N PRO A 371 -2.40 -15.51 8.47
CA PRO A 371 -1.50 -14.81 7.55
C PRO A 371 -2.17 -14.38 6.24
N TRP A 372 -3.38 -14.87 5.94
CA TRP A 372 -4.18 -14.36 4.80
C TRP A 372 -4.92 -13.05 5.11
N GLN A 373 -4.94 -12.62 6.38
CA GLN A 373 -5.50 -11.33 6.79
C GLN A 373 -4.45 -10.24 6.99
N VAL A 374 -3.14 -10.54 6.91
CA VAL A 374 -2.04 -9.58 7.12
C VAL A 374 -0.98 -9.69 6.02
N PHE A 375 -0.74 -8.58 5.32
CA PHE A 375 0.18 -8.52 4.18
C PHE A 375 1.44 -7.71 4.49
N LEU A 376 2.58 -8.17 3.96
CA LEU A 376 3.88 -7.55 4.13
C LEU A 376 4.04 -6.36 3.19
N THR A 377 4.05 -5.15 3.76
CA THR A 377 4.28 -3.89 3.06
C THR A 377 5.14 -2.97 3.93
N THR A 378 5.81 -2.02 3.30
CA THR A 378 6.47 -0.87 3.97
C THR A 378 5.80 0.44 3.60
N ASP A 379 4.59 0.36 3.00
CA ASP A 379 3.89 1.50 2.42
C ASP A 379 4.84 2.30 1.51
N HIS A 380 5.54 1.60 0.61
CA HIS A 380 6.72 2.17 -0.03
C HIS A 380 6.40 3.52 -0.69
N PRO A 381 7.19 4.59 -0.44
CA PRO A 381 8.35 4.68 0.47
C PRO A 381 8.09 5.19 1.89
N ASN A 382 6.83 5.43 2.29
CA ASN A 382 6.44 6.09 3.54
C ASN A 382 7.05 5.45 4.80
N GLY A 383 6.94 4.13 4.96
CA GLY A 383 7.55 3.39 6.08
C GLY A 383 9.02 3.05 5.81
N ALA A 384 9.29 2.52 4.62
CA ALA A 384 10.65 2.26 4.13
C ALA A 384 10.66 2.01 2.61
N PRO A 385 11.82 2.08 1.94
CA PRO A 385 11.99 1.60 0.58
C PRO A 385 11.65 0.11 0.47
N PHE A 386 10.91 -0.31 -0.58
CA PHE A 386 10.49 -1.72 -0.77
C PHE A 386 11.67 -2.70 -0.84
N THR A 387 12.87 -2.23 -1.21
CA THR A 387 14.12 -2.99 -1.16
C THR A 387 14.47 -3.52 0.24
N SER A 388 13.76 -3.07 1.27
CA SER A 388 13.87 -3.52 2.65
C SER A 388 13.14 -4.81 2.96
N TYR A 389 12.26 -5.31 2.07
CA TYR A 389 11.45 -6.51 2.32
C TYR A 389 12.28 -7.74 2.72
N PRO A 390 13.43 -8.07 2.11
CA PRO A 390 14.24 -9.20 2.55
C PRO A 390 14.74 -9.04 3.99
N HIS A 391 15.07 -7.82 4.40
CA HIS A 391 15.48 -7.55 5.79
C HIS A 391 14.29 -7.70 6.75
N LEU A 392 13.10 -7.21 6.38
CA LEU A 392 11.88 -7.41 7.17
C LEU A 392 11.51 -8.89 7.32
N ILE A 393 11.57 -9.65 6.22
CA ILE A 393 11.34 -11.12 6.25
C ILE A 393 12.32 -11.78 7.22
N ARG A 394 13.61 -11.39 7.19
CA ARG A 394 14.60 -11.90 8.16
C ARG A 394 14.18 -11.61 9.60
N LEU A 395 13.74 -10.39 9.92
CA LEU A 395 13.31 -10.01 11.27
C LEU A 395 12.11 -10.84 11.75
N LEU A 396 11.20 -11.21 10.84
CA LEU A 396 10.04 -12.04 11.18
C LEU A 396 10.40 -13.52 11.36
N MET A 397 11.42 -14.01 10.65
CA MET A 397 11.83 -15.41 10.68
C MET A 397 12.87 -15.74 11.76
N ASP A 398 13.65 -14.75 12.20
CA ASP A 398 14.82 -14.95 13.08
C ASP A 398 14.67 -14.14 14.36
N LYS A 399 14.52 -14.84 15.49
CA LYS A 399 14.44 -14.23 16.83
C LYS A 399 15.83 -13.93 17.43
N THR A 400 16.91 -14.43 16.81
CA THR A 400 18.26 -14.40 17.41
C THR A 400 19.05 -13.13 17.17
#